data_AF-A0A8J6R7U1-F1
#
_entry.id   AF-A0A8J6R7U1-F1
#
_cell.length_a   1.000
_cell.length_b   1.000
_cell.length_c   1.000
_cell.angle_alpha   90.00
_cell.angle_beta   90.00
_cell.angle_gamma   90.00
#
_symmetry.space_group_name_H-M   'P 1'
#
loop_
_entity.id
_entity.type
_entity.pdbx_description
1 polymer ?
#
loop_
_entity_poly.entity_id
_entity_poly.type
_entity_poly.pdbx_seq_one_letter_code
_entity_poly.pdbx_strand_id
1 'polypeptide(L)'
;MTATLQKAPAASLTFSTSAASREIVFIDPAVTDYPDLVAGVRSGVEVIVLEAMADGVEQISSVLAQRQNLTAVHVVSHGSPGRVQLGTSELSLETIDRYSWELQAWAESLTNTAELLIYGCEVAKGDRGWVFVNMLHSLTGSNIAASAIKTGCAVQGGNWALEVATTPRMANLAFTTSVLEQYEGTLNSEPVQYNLNLGTDSSHPSDFTDVNGTLYFSAQNSANGRELWKIDPATGSPVRVTDIEAGAGSSSPENLTNVNGTLYFRAYNSTNGAELWKIDPATGNAVLVKDIYPGTTSYYNYYSDNYTTYPNSSDPGNLTNVNGTLYFRAYNSANGYELWKIDPTTGNPVRLEIEAGSSSNPESLTNINGTLYFRAYNSANGYELWKIDPATGNPVRVTDIEAGPGSSFPYYLTNVNGTLYFRATNSANGYELWKIDPATGNPVRVTDIEAGPGSSDLTSLTNVNGTLYFRATNSANGSELWKIDPATGNPVRLEIEAGTGSSSP
;
A
#
# COMPACT_ATOMS: atom_id res chain seq x y z
N MET A 1 10.75 8.50 65.85
CA MET A 1 9.68 7.81 65.11
C MET A 1 10.05 7.86 63.63
N THR A 2 10.68 6.80 63.15
CA THR A 2 11.06 6.60 61.75
C THR A 2 10.81 5.12 61.48
N ALA A 3 9.65 4.81 60.90
CA ALA A 3 9.25 3.46 60.55
C ALA A 3 9.54 3.24 59.06
N THR A 4 10.58 2.46 58.79
CA THR A 4 10.91 1.95 57.47
C THR A 4 10.03 0.73 57.21
N LEU A 5 9.14 0.80 56.21
CA LEU A 5 8.33 -0.35 55.79
C LEU A 5 9.20 -1.31 54.97
N GLN A 6 9.55 -2.43 55.60
CA GLN A 6 10.21 -3.57 54.97
C GLN A 6 9.15 -4.42 54.27
N LYS A 7 9.25 -4.53 52.94
CA LYS A 7 8.39 -5.36 52.09
C LYS A 7 8.62 -6.84 52.44
N ALA A 8 7.56 -7.56 52.82
CA ALA A 8 7.61 -8.98 53.10
C ALA A 8 7.94 -9.79 51.83
N PRO A 9 8.68 -10.92 51.92
CA PRO A 9 8.90 -11.79 50.79
C PRO A 9 7.59 -12.51 50.43
N ALA A 10 7.27 -12.54 49.14
CA ALA A 10 6.17 -13.33 48.62
C ALA A 10 6.49 -14.82 48.82
N ALA A 11 5.53 -15.56 49.36
CA ALA A 11 5.62 -17.00 49.55
C ALA A 11 5.75 -17.71 48.20
N SER A 12 6.82 -18.48 48.04
CA SER A 12 7.06 -19.36 46.90
C SER A 12 6.06 -20.52 46.93
N LEU A 13 4.98 -20.43 46.16
CA LEU A 13 4.17 -21.58 45.80
C LEU A 13 4.93 -22.39 44.75
N THR A 14 5.61 -23.44 45.18
CA THR A 14 6.16 -24.46 44.28
C THR A 14 4.98 -25.21 43.67
N PHE A 15 4.57 -24.81 42.48
CA PHE A 15 3.76 -25.67 41.63
C PHE A 15 4.61 -26.87 41.24
N SER A 16 4.08 -28.06 41.55
CA SER A 16 4.59 -29.32 41.00
C SER A 16 4.78 -29.14 39.50
N THR A 17 5.99 -29.39 39.01
CA THR A 17 6.32 -29.38 37.59
C THR A 17 5.39 -30.35 36.86
N SER A 18 4.36 -29.78 36.24
CA SER A 18 3.67 -30.42 35.12
C SER A 18 4.75 -30.81 34.13
N ALA A 19 4.76 -32.06 33.66
CA ALA A 19 5.68 -32.48 32.61
C ALA A 19 5.58 -31.46 31.47
N ALA A 20 6.72 -30.95 31.00
CA ALA A 20 6.75 -30.00 29.89
C ALA A 20 5.91 -30.59 28.74
N SER A 21 4.91 -29.83 28.29
CA SER A 21 4.08 -30.24 27.17
C SER A 21 4.99 -30.56 25.98
N ARG A 22 4.82 -31.74 25.38
CA ARG A 22 5.62 -32.20 24.23
C ARG A 22 4.93 -31.88 22.91
N GLU A 23 3.79 -31.19 22.94
CA GLU A 23 3.00 -30.82 21.77
C GLU A 23 2.70 -29.31 21.85
N ILE A 24 2.80 -28.61 20.74
CA ILE A 24 2.51 -27.17 20.68
C ILE A 24 1.61 -26.87 19.48
N VAL A 25 0.63 -25.99 19.66
CA VAL A 25 -0.26 -25.52 18.60
C VAL A 25 -0.10 -24.01 18.41
N PHE A 26 0.16 -23.64 17.16
CA PHE A 26 0.14 -22.28 16.66
C PHE A 26 -1.19 -22.04 15.97
N ILE A 27 -1.90 -20.98 16.37
CA ILE A 27 -3.20 -20.61 15.80
C ILE A 27 -3.06 -19.22 15.20
N ASP A 28 -3.26 -19.13 13.89
CA ASP A 28 -3.38 -17.87 13.18
C ASP A 28 -4.72 -17.20 13.56
N PRO A 29 -4.73 -15.97 14.10
CA PRO A 29 -5.97 -15.31 14.53
C PRO A 29 -6.89 -14.90 13.37
N ALA A 30 -6.44 -15.02 12.11
CA ALA A 30 -7.28 -14.77 10.94
C ALA A 30 -8.31 -15.89 10.71
N VAL A 31 -8.13 -17.08 11.31
CA VAL A 31 -9.16 -18.12 11.21
C VAL A 31 -10.43 -17.71 11.95
N THR A 32 -11.58 -17.97 11.32
CA THR A 32 -12.90 -17.68 11.90
C THR A 32 -13.02 -18.29 13.29
N ASP A 33 -13.55 -17.55 14.27
CA ASP A 33 -13.79 -18.02 15.64
C ASP A 33 -12.58 -18.74 16.30
N TYR A 34 -11.36 -18.27 16.00
CA TYR A 34 -10.14 -18.81 16.64
C TYR A 34 -10.18 -18.87 18.18
N PRO A 35 -10.88 -17.98 18.93
CA PRO A 35 -10.96 -18.12 20.39
C PRO A 35 -11.63 -19.42 20.85
N ASP A 36 -12.58 -19.95 20.07
CA ASP A 36 -13.22 -21.23 20.37
C ASP A 36 -12.23 -22.38 20.13
N LEU A 37 -11.43 -22.30 19.06
CA LEU A 37 -10.33 -23.24 18.81
C LEU A 37 -9.31 -23.22 19.96
N VAL A 38 -8.91 -22.04 20.44
CA VAL A 38 -8.02 -21.87 21.60
C VAL A 38 -8.62 -22.55 22.84
N ALA A 39 -9.90 -22.32 23.14
CA ALA A 39 -10.60 -22.93 24.27
C ALA A 39 -10.74 -24.46 24.13
N GLY A 40 -10.78 -24.97 22.91
CA GLY A 40 -10.98 -26.37 22.58
C GLY A 40 -9.69 -27.21 22.45
N VAL A 41 -8.51 -26.62 22.66
CA VAL A 41 -7.23 -27.35 22.65
C VAL A 41 -7.20 -28.40 23.76
N ARG A 42 -6.68 -29.60 23.45
CA ARG A 42 -6.55 -30.70 24.43
C ARG A 42 -5.61 -30.31 25.57
N SER A 43 -5.93 -30.79 26.77
CA SER A 43 -5.00 -30.69 27.91
C SER A 43 -3.65 -31.32 27.57
N GLY A 44 -2.57 -30.64 27.91
CA GLY A 44 -1.21 -31.09 27.64
C GLY A 44 -0.64 -30.66 26.29
N VAL A 45 -1.37 -29.88 25.48
CA VAL A 45 -0.86 -29.18 24.29
C VAL A 45 -0.70 -27.70 24.65
N GLU A 46 0.46 -27.13 24.36
CA GLU A 46 0.67 -25.69 24.54
C GLU A 46 0.05 -24.87 23.41
N VAL A 47 -0.55 -23.72 23.74
CA VAL A 47 -1.20 -22.83 22.76
C VAL A 47 -0.42 -21.53 22.59
N ILE A 48 -0.13 -21.20 21.33
CA ILE A 48 0.40 -19.91 20.90
C ILE A 48 -0.54 -19.33 19.85
N VAL A 49 -1.06 -18.13 20.10
CA VAL A 49 -1.79 -17.35 19.09
C VAL A 49 -0.80 -16.43 18.41
N LEU A 50 -0.75 -16.48 17.08
CA LEU A 50 0.14 -15.61 16.30
C LEU A 50 -0.35 -14.16 16.32
N GLU A 51 0.54 -13.22 16.11
CA GLU A 51 0.23 -11.83 15.83
C GLU A 51 -0.15 -11.67 14.34
N ALA A 52 -1.34 -11.13 14.08
CA ALA A 52 -1.92 -11.05 12.74
C ALA A 52 -1.09 -10.22 11.74
N MET A 53 -0.41 -9.18 12.22
CA MET A 53 0.33 -8.21 11.40
C MET A 53 1.86 -8.41 11.43
N ALA A 54 2.31 -9.58 11.87
CA ALA A 54 3.72 -9.96 11.85
C ALA A 54 3.95 -11.23 11.02
N ASP A 55 5.18 -11.46 10.62
CA ASP A 55 5.56 -12.66 9.87
C ASP A 55 5.36 -13.91 10.74
N GLY A 56 4.40 -14.74 10.38
CA GLY A 56 4.03 -15.91 11.19
C GLY A 56 5.10 -17.00 11.17
N VAL A 57 5.90 -17.13 10.11
CA VAL A 57 7.01 -18.10 10.08
C VAL A 57 8.11 -17.67 11.04
N GLU A 58 8.47 -16.38 11.07
CA GLU A 58 9.43 -15.84 12.04
C GLU A 58 8.95 -16.00 13.49
N GLN A 59 7.66 -15.75 13.75
CA GLN A 59 7.05 -15.95 15.06
C GLN A 59 7.14 -17.41 15.54
N ILE A 60 6.73 -18.36 14.69
CA ILE A 60 6.84 -19.80 15.01
C ILE A 60 8.29 -20.17 15.29
N SER A 61 9.22 -19.69 14.47
CA SER A 61 10.65 -19.96 14.60
C SER A 61 11.21 -19.47 15.94
N SER A 62 10.85 -18.25 16.33
CA SER A 62 11.27 -17.63 17.60
C SER A 62 10.78 -18.45 18.81
N VAL A 63 9.55 -18.95 18.76
CA VAL A 63 9.00 -19.80 19.83
C VAL A 63 9.69 -21.17 19.85
N LEU A 64 9.81 -21.82 18.69
CA LEU A 64 10.41 -23.16 18.60
C LEU A 64 11.89 -23.17 19.00
N ALA A 65 12.64 -22.10 18.76
CA ALA A 65 14.03 -21.95 19.20
C ALA A 65 14.19 -22.03 20.74
N GLN A 66 13.11 -21.80 21.49
CA GLN A 66 13.10 -21.90 22.95
C GLN A 66 12.62 -23.26 23.46
N ARG A 67 12.34 -24.22 22.56
CA ARG A 67 11.78 -25.55 22.85
C ARG A 67 12.69 -26.67 22.42
N GLN A 68 12.48 -27.82 23.06
CA GLN A 68 13.23 -29.03 22.80
C GLN A 68 12.35 -30.25 23.01
N ASN A 69 12.65 -31.33 22.29
CA ASN A 69 12.01 -32.64 22.43
C ASN A 69 10.49 -32.65 22.17
N LEU A 70 10.00 -31.73 21.33
CA LEU A 70 8.62 -31.70 20.86
C LEU A 70 8.35 -32.93 19.99
N THR A 71 7.25 -33.61 20.28
CA THR A 71 6.76 -34.76 19.52
C THR A 71 5.71 -34.36 18.48
N ALA A 72 5.06 -33.21 18.64
CA ALA A 72 4.20 -32.65 17.61
C ALA A 72 4.20 -31.12 17.62
N VAL A 73 4.12 -30.55 16.42
CA VAL A 73 3.83 -29.14 16.18
C VAL A 73 2.55 -29.09 15.35
N HIS A 74 1.59 -28.29 15.79
CA HIS A 74 0.31 -28.10 15.15
C HIS A 74 0.25 -26.67 14.61
N VAL A 75 -0.15 -26.49 13.36
CA VAL A 75 -0.27 -25.17 12.72
C VAL A 75 -1.67 -25.01 12.17
N VAL A 76 -2.43 -24.07 12.71
CA VAL A 76 -3.84 -23.84 12.39
C VAL A 76 -3.96 -22.52 11.67
N SER A 77 -4.37 -22.56 10.41
CA SER A 77 -4.43 -21.38 9.57
C SER A 77 -5.39 -21.56 8.40
N HIS A 78 -5.67 -20.48 7.68
CA HIS A 78 -6.23 -20.61 6.34
C HIS A 78 -5.21 -21.26 5.39
N GLY A 79 -5.72 -22.05 4.43
CA GLY A 79 -4.91 -22.78 3.46
C GLY A 79 -5.57 -22.92 2.10
N SER A 80 -4.74 -23.29 1.12
CA SER A 80 -5.10 -23.72 -0.23
C SER A 80 -3.98 -24.60 -0.81
N PRO A 81 -4.15 -25.25 -1.98
CA PRO A 81 -3.17 -26.21 -2.50
C PRO A 81 -1.73 -25.69 -2.55
N GLY A 82 -0.87 -26.23 -1.69
CA GLY A 82 0.55 -25.89 -1.56
C GLY A 82 0.84 -24.57 -0.84
N ARG A 83 -0.06 -24.11 0.03
CA ARG A 83 0.01 -22.79 0.68
C ARG A 83 -0.66 -22.77 2.06
N VAL A 84 -0.04 -22.10 3.01
CA VAL A 84 -0.66 -21.66 4.28
C VAL A 84 -0.42 -20.16 4.51
N GLN A 85 -1.42 -19.47 5.06
CA GLN A 85 -1.29 -18.08 5.53
C GLN A 85 -0.88 -18.10 7.01
N LEU A 86 0.15 -17.34 7.40
CA LEU A 86 0.61 -17.25 8.79
C LEU A 86 0.91 -15.78 9.13
N GLY A 87 0.00 -15.10 9.83
CA GLY A 87 0.06 -13.66 10.05
C GLY A 87 0.09 -12.91 8.72
N THR A 88 1.12 -12.09 8.49
CA THR A 88 1.35 -11.42 7.19
C THR A 88 2.09 -12.28 6.17
N SER A 89 2.64 -13.42 6.60
CA SER A 89 3.47 -14.27 5.76
C SER A 89 2.61 -15.29 5.01
N GLU A 90 2.97 -15.55 3.76
CA GLU A 90 2.52 -16.71 3.02
C GLU A 90 3.66 -17.73 3.00
N LEU A 91 3.42 -18.94 3.51
CA LEU A 91 4.32 -20.07 3.33
C LEU A 91 3.76 -20.97 2.22
N SER A 92 4.38 -20.91 1.05
CA SER A 92 3.95 -21.59 -0.18
C SER A 92 5.15 -22.06 -0.99
N LEU A 93 4.92 -22.79 -2.08
CA LEU A 93 6.00 -23.20 -2.99
C LEU A 93 6.80 -22.02 -3.57
N GLU A 94 6.20 -20.84 -3.64
CA GLU A 94 6.84 -19.62 -4.14
C GLU A 94 7.71 -18.94 -3.08
N THR A 95 7.42 -19.14 -1.80
CA THR A 95 8.08 -18.44 -0.69
C THR A 95 8.92 -19.36 0.20
N ILE A 96 8.79 -20.68 0.09
CA ILE A 96 9.42 -21.65 1.00
C ILE A 96 10.94 -21.55 1.05
N ASP A 97 11.59 -21.23 -0.08
CA ASP A 97 13.05 -21.08 -0.14
C ASP A 97 13.54 -19.90 0.72
N ARG A 98 12.75 -18.81 0.82
CA ARG A 98 13.05 -17.66 1.67
C ARG A 98 13.12 -18.05 3.15
N TYR A 99 12.31 -19.02 3.57
CA TYR A 99 12.20 -19.47 4.96
C TYR A 99 13.01 -20.76 5.25
N SER A 100 13.86 -21.20 4.33
CA SER A 100 14.51 -22.50 4.49
C SER A 100 15.46 -22.56 5.69
N TRP A 101 16.04 -21.44 6.12
CA TRP A 101 16.87 -21.34 7.32
C TRP A 101 16.04 -21.53 8.59
N GLU A 102 14.93 -20.84 8.67
CA GLU A 102 13.94 -20.93 9.75
C GLU A 102 13.39 -22.35 9.87
N LEU A 103 12.92 -22.91 8.76
CA LEU A 103 12.33 -24.25 8.71
C LEU A 103 13.33 -25.36 9.06
N GLN A 104 14.61 -25.21 8.68
CA GLN A 104 15.68 -26.12 9.11
C GLN A 104 15.96 -26.00 10.60
N ALA A 105 15.96 -24.78 11.14
CA ALA A 105 16.18 -24.56 12.57
C ALA A 105 15.05 -25.15 13.44
N TRP A 106 13.83 -25.30 12.90
CA TRP A 106 12.74 -25.97 13.62
C TRP A 106 13.13 -27.38 14.06
N ALA A 107 13.92 -28.10 13.25
CA ALA A 107 14.38 -29.46 13.54
C ALA A 107 15.10 -29.58 14.89
N GLU A 108 15.76 -28.52 15.36
CA GLU A 108 16.48 -28.51 16.64
C GLU A 108 15.55 -28.62 17.86
N SER A 109 14.28 -28.22 17.69
CA SER A 109 13.25 -28.29 18.72
C SER A 109 12.50 -29.64 18.75
N LEU A 110 12.64 -30.44 17.68
CA LEU A 110 11.82 -31.61 17.40
C LEU A 110 12.54 -32.91 17.78
N THR A 111 11.77 -33.95 18.10
CA THR A 111 12.31 -35.32 18.12
C THR A 111 12.43 -35.87 16.68
N ASN A 112 13.25 -36.90 16.49
CA ASN A 112 13.41 -37.58 15.19
C ASN A 112 12.12 -38.25 14.66
N THR A 113 11.06 -38.30 15.48
CA THR A 113 9.75 -38.85 15.12
C THR A 113 8.66 -37.80 15.23
N ALA A 114 9.02 -36.52 15.33
CA ALA A 114 8.06 -35.45 15.50
C ALA A 114 7.17 -35.31 14.26
N GLU A 115 5.93 -34.92 14.50
CA GLU A 115 4.95 -34.67 13.46
C GLU A 115 4.59 -33.19 13.37
N LEU A 116 4.61 -32.62 12.18
CA LEU A 116 4.05 -31.30 11.87
C LEU A 116 2.66 -31.48 11.25
N LEU A 117 1.62 -31.12 12.00
CA LEU A 117 0.22 -31.24 11.61
C LEU A 117 -0.29 -29.87 11.16
N ILE A 118 -0.64 -29.75 9.88
CA ILE A 118 -1.08 -28.50 9.27
C ILE A 118 -2.59 -28.55 9.03
N TYR A 119 -3.31 -27.76 9.81
CA TYR A 119 -4.75 -27.55 9.70
C TYR A 119 -4.99 -26.34 8.81
N GLY A 120 -5.08 -26.60 7.50
CA GLY A 120 -5.48 -25.62 6.51
C GLY A 120 -6.22 -26.33 5.39
N CYS A 121 -7.26 -25.67 4.88
CA CYS A 121 -8.12 -26.24 3.84
C CYS A 121 -7.30 -26.58 2.60
N GLU A 122 -7.37 -27.83 2.15
CA GLU A 122 -6.80 -28.31 0.88
C GLU A 122 -5.28 -28.10 0.71
N VAL A 123 -4.53 -27.87 1.80
CA VAL A 123 -3.08 -27.60 1.74
C VAL A 123 -2.32 -28.67 0.97
N ALA A 124 -2.69 -29.94 1.13
CA ALA A 124 -2.06 -31.08 0.49
C ALA A 124 -2.79 -31.59 -0.76
N LYS A 125 -3.76 -30.83 -1.29
CA LYS A 125 -4.56 -31.25 -2.44
C LYS A 125 -3.75 -31.25 -3.74
N GLY A 126 -3.83 -32.37 -4.46
CA GLY A 126 -3.22 -32.54 -5.77
C GLY A 126 -1.69 -32.51 -5.76
N ASP A 127 -1.08 -32.53 -6.94
CA ASP A 127 0.38 -32.59 -7.11
C ASP A 127 1.07 -31.42 -6.41
N ARG A 128 0.46 -30.23 -6.49
CA ARG A 128 1.01 -29.01 -5.90
C ARG A 128 1.06 -29.09 -4.37
N GLY A 129 -0.03 -29.53 -3.73
CA GLY A 129 -0.05 -29.73 -2.29
C GLY A 129 0.90 -30.84 -1.83
N TRP A 130 1.01 -31.93 -2.61
CA TRP A 130 1.97 -33.00 -2.33
C TRP A 130 3.43 -32.52 -2.36
N VAL A 131 3.82 -31.73 -3.37
CA VAL A 131 5.17 -31.16 -3.46
C VAL A 131 5.46 -30.27 -2.26
N PHE A 132 4.51 -29.43 -1.86
CA PHE A 132 4.66 -28.55 -0.70
C PHE A 132 4.90 -29.34 0.60
N VAL A 133 4.08 -30.36 0.85
CA VAL A 133 4.23 -31.26 2.00
C VAL A 133 5.61 -31.96 2.02
N ASN A 134 6.11 -32.41 0.87
CA ASN A 134 7.43 -33.04 0.79
C ASN A 134 8.60 -32.05 0.95
N MET A 135 8.44 -30.81 0.51
CA MET A 135 9.44 -29.77 0.73
C MET A 135 9.54 -29.44 2.22
N LEU A 136 8.42 -29.28 2.91
CA LEU A 136 8.40 -29.09 4.37
C LEU A 136 9.02 -30.27 5.11
N HIS A 137 8.75 -31.51 4.69
CA HIS A 137 9.39 -32.70 5.24
C HIS A 137 10.91 -32.64 5.09
N SER A 138 11.38 -32.28 3.89
CA SER A 138 12.81 -32.23 3.58
C SER A 138 13.54 -31.14 4.36
N LEU A 139 12.89 -29.98 4.56
CA LEU A 139 13.47 -28.85 5.29
C LEU A 139 13.46 -29.07 6.81
N THR A 140 12.36 -29.56 7.36
CA THR A 140 12.18 -29.70 8.82
C THR A 140 12.68 -31.03 9.37
N GLY A 141 12.88 -32.03 8.51
CA GLY A 141 13.17 -33.42 8.91
C GLY A 141 12.01 -34.13 9.64
N SER A 142 10.85 -33.49 9.75
CA SER A 142 9.70 -34.00 10.50
C SER A 142 8.67 -34.68 9.60
N ASN A 143 7.83 -35.55 10.17
CA ASN A 143 6.72 -36.15 9.42
C ASN A 143 5.61 -35.11 9.26
N ILE A 144 5.16 -34.86 8.03
CA ILE A 144 4.18 -33.82 7.76
C ILE A 144 2.83 -34.48 7.52
N ALA A 145 1.76 -33.94 8.12
CA ALA A 145 0.38 -34.31 7.82
C ALA A 145 -0.44 -33.06 7.53
N ALA A 146 -1.24 -33.07 6.46
CA ALA A 146 -2.06 -31.94 6.02
C ALA A 146 -3.33 -32.41 5.31
N SER A 147 -4.34 -31.55 5.22
CA SER A 147 -5.62 -31.91 4.59
C SER A 147 -5.56 -31.82 3.06
N ALA A 148 -6.14 -32.81 2.37
CA ALA A 148 -6.34 -32.76 0.92
C ALA A 148 -7.74 -32.25 0.52
N ILE A 149 -8.60 -32.02 1.51
CA ILE A 149 -9.96 -31.53 1.30
C ILE A 149 -10.24 -30.31 2.17
N LYS A 150 -11.49 -29.85 2.17
CA LYS A 150 -11.90 -28.74 3.01
C LYS A 150 -11.74 -29.07 4.50
N THR A 151 -11.05 -28.21 5.26
CA THR A 151 -10.88 -28.38 6.71
C THR A 151 -11.88 -27.53 7.48
N GLY A 152 -12.54 -28.09 8.49
CA GLY A 152 -13.51 -27.38 9.35
C GLY A 152 -14.91 -28.01 9.34
N CYS A 153 -15.94 -27.16 9.32
CA CYS A 153 -17.34 -27.53 9.52
C CYS A 153 -17.86 -28.62 8.55
N ALA A 154 -18.40 -29.70 9.10
CA ALA A 154 -18.96 -30.83 8.34
C ALA A 154 -20.16 -30.44 7.47
N VAL A 155 -21.01 -29.52 7.95
CA VAL A 155 -22.18 -29.03 7.19
C VAL A 155 -21.76 -28.29 5.92
N GLN A 156 -20.59 -27.63 5.95
CA GLN A 156 -20.01 -26.94 4.80
C GLN A 156 -19.17 -27.85 3.88
N GLY A 157 -19.22 -29.17 4.12
CA GLY A 157 -18.46 -30.18 3.38
C GLY A 157 -17.00 -30.32 3.82
N GLY A 158 -16.64 -29.79 5.00
CA GLY A 158 -15.32 -29.94 5.60
C GLY A 158 -15.19 -31.13 6.54
N ASN A 159 -13.97 -31.44 6.95
CA ASN A 159 -13.70 -32.32 8.10
C ASN A 159 -12.41 -31.84 8.81
N TRP A 160 -11.95 -32.57 9.82
CA TRP A 160 -10.67 -32.28 10.50
C TRP A 160 -9.60 -33.34 10.25
N ALA A 161 -9.80 -34.18 9.23
CA ALA A 161 -8.83 -35.18 8.85
C ALA A 161 -7.68 -34.55 8.07
N LEU A 162 -6.50 -35.10 8.29
CA LEU A 162 -5.28 -34.79 7.55
C LEU A 162 -4.99 -36.00 6.67
N GLU A 163 -5.58 -36.03 5.48
CA GLU A 163 -5.61 -37.19 4.58
C GLU A 163 -4.25 -37.53 3.99
N VAL A 164 -3.37 -36.54 3.88
CA VAL A 164 -2.04 -36.69 3.29
C VAL A 164 -1.02 -36.60 4.41
N ALA A 165 -0.13 -37.59 4.46
CA ALA A 165 1.01 -37.57 5.34
C ALA A 165 2.24 -38.19 4.68
N THR A 166 3.44 -37.72 5.03
CA THR A 166 4.70 -38.31 4.53
C THR A 166 4.99 -39.67 5.14
N THR A 167 4.45 -39.94 6.33
CA THR A 167 4.45 -41.25 6.99
C THR A 167 3.09 -41.51 7.65
N PRO A 168 2.74 -42.77 8.01
CA PRO A 168 1.53 -43.04 8.79
C PRO A 168 1.50 -42.22 10.10
N ARG A 169 0.39 -41.53 10.34
CA ARG A 169 0.22 -40.61 11.47
C ARG A 169 0.16 -41.33 12.81
N MET A 170 0.85 -40.80 13.83
CA MET A 170 0.83 -41.29 15.21
C MET A 170 0.20 -40.29 16.20
N ALA A 171 0.34 -38.99 15.96
CA ALA A 171 -0.17 -37.93 16.80
C ALA A 171 -1.69 -37.78 16.69
N ASN A 172 -2.30 -37.42 17.82
CA ASN A 172 -3.69 -36.98 17.89
C ASN A 172 -3.80 -35.54 17.39
N LEU A 173 -4.99 -35.13 16.93
CA LEU A 173 -5.22 -33.73 16.58
C LEU A 173 -5.06 -32.82 17.81
N ALA A 174 -4.75 -31.53 17.65
CA ALA A 174 -4.58 -30.61 18.78
C ALA A 174 -5.84 -30.41 19.64
N PHE A 175 -7.03 -30.73 19.10
CA PHE A 175 -8.32 -30.31 19.63
C PHE A 175 -9.15 -31.45 20.22
N THR A 176 -10.04 -31.10 21.15
CA THR A 176 -11.08 -32.00 21.66
C THR A 176 -12.17 -32.24 20.61
N THR A 177 -12.83 -33.40 20.65
CA THR A 177 -13.93 -33.69 19.71
C THR A 177 -15.06 -32.66 19.79
N SER A 178 -15.35 -32.13 21.00
CA SER A 178 -16.41 -31.15 21.21
C SER A 178 -16.23 -29.88 20.38
N VAL A 179 -15.02 -29.30 20.34
CA VAL A 179 -14.79 -28.08 19.55
C VAL A 179 -14.82 -28.38 18.05
N LEU A 180 -14.31 -29.55 17.64
CA LEU A 180 -14.28 -29.93 16.22
C LEU A 180 -15.69 -30.13 15.64
N GLU A 181 -16.63 -30.65 16.45
CA GLU A 181 -18.04 -30.83 16.09
C GLU A 181 -18.85 -29.52 16.11
N GLN A 182 -18.45 -28.56 16.95
CA GLN A 182 -19.14 -27.27 17.11
C GLN A 182 -18.63 -26.17 16.18
N TYR A 183 -17.41 -26.29 15.66
CA TYR A 183 -16.81 -25.27 14.82
C TYR A 183 -17.59 -25.06 13.52
N GLU A 184 -18.13 -23.84 13.35
CA GLU A 184 -19.00 -23.50 12.22
C GLU A 184 -18.22 -23.02 10.99
N GLY A 185 -16.97 -22.61 11.14
CA GLY A 185 -16.13 -22.08 10.07
C GLY A 185 -15.44 -23.14 9.20
N THR A 186 -14.73 -22.68 8.16
CA THR A 186 -13.81 -23.49 7.34
C THR A 186 -12.48 -22.78 7.19
N LEU A 187 -11.40 -23.54 7.04
CA LEU A 187 -10.03 -23.00 7.02
C LEU A 187 -9.54 -22.66 5.60
N ASN A 188 -10.42 -22.21 4.70
CA ASN A 188 -10.12 -21.85 3.31
C ASN A 188 -9.54 -20.45 3.21
N SER A 189 -8.47 -20.26 2.44
CA SER A 189 -7.94 -18.93 2.16
C SER A 189 -8.80 -18.19 1.14
N GLU A 190 -10.00 -17.75 1.52
CA GLU A 190 -10.67 -16.69 0.77
C GLU A 190 -10.01 -15.36 1.13
N PRO A 191 -9.83 -14.43 0.18
CA PRO A 191 -9.43 -13.08 0.53
C PRO A 191 -10.41 -12.53 1.57
N VAL A 192 -9.88 -11.95 2.65
CA VAL A 192 -10.72 -11.34 3.69
C VAL A 192 -11.50 -10.19 3.05
N GLN A 193 -12.78 -10.42 2.80
CA GLN A 193 -13.66 -9.43 2.21
C GLN A 193 -14.36 -8.65 3.33
N TYR A 194 -14.00 -7.39 3.49
CA TYR A 194 -14.72 -6.49 4.37
C TYR A 194 -15.79 -5.73 3.60
N ASN A 195 -17.05 -5.96 3.97
CA ASN A 195 -18.16 -5.19 3.44
C ASN A 195 -18.46 -3.99 4.35
N LEU A 196 -18.08 -2.78 3.91
CA LEU A 196 -18.39 -1.54 4.62
C LEU A 196 -19.87 -1.12 4.48
N ASN A 197 -20.62 -1.73 3.57
CA ASN A 197 -22.03 -1.48 3.33
C ASN A 197 -22.84 -2.77 3.47
N LEU A 198 -23.56 -2.95 4.57
CA LEU A 198 -24.40 -4.14 4.79
C LEU A 198 -25.61 -4.26 3.83
N GLY A 199 -25.69 -3.43 2.78
CA GLY A 199 -26.69 -3.44 1.71
C GLY A 199 -26.09 -3.68 0.31
N THR A 200 -26.77 -3.27 -0.76
CA THR A 200 -26.31 -3.46 -2.16
C THR A 200 -25.32 -2.40 -2.65
N ASP A 201 -25.01 -1.40 -1.84
CA ASP A 201 -24.20 -0.26 -2.24
C ASP A 201 -22.69 -0.58 -2.15
N SER A 202 -21.93 -0.21 -3.18
CA SER A 202 -20.48 -0.36 -3.17
C SER A 202 -19.81 0.69 -2.27
N SER A 203 -18.76 0.29 -1.55
CA SER A 203 -17.95 1.15 -0.68
C SER A 203 -16.88 1.96 -1.43
N HIS A 204 -16.66 1.67 -2.73
CA HIS A 204 -15.75 2.38 -3.64
C HIS A 204 -14.41 2.80 -3.00
N PRO A 205 -13.63 1.87 -2.42
CA PRO A 205 -12.37 2.21 -1.79
C PRO A 205 -11.36 2.72 -2.83
N SER A 206 -10.61 3.77 -2.49
CA SER A 206 -9.62 4.42 -3.36
C SER A 206 -8.47 5.03 -2.54
N ASP A 207 -7.43 5.52 -3.23
CA ASP A 207 -6.27 6.21 -2.63
C ASP A 207 -5.54 5.42 -1.53
N PHE A 208 -5.40 4.11 -1.72
CA PHE A 208 -4.67 3.22 -0.81
C PHE A 208 -3.24 3.72 -0.55
N THR A 209 -2.94 4.02 0.71
CA THR A 209 -1.66 4.56 1.16
C THR A 209 -1.19 3.85 2.42
N ASP A 210 -0.01 3.24 2.35
CA ASP A 210 0.65 2.69 3.54
C ASP A 210 1.35 3.80 4.36
N VAL A 211 1.11 3.77 5.67
CA VAL A 211 1.75 4.64 6.65
C VAL A 211 2.25 3.78 7.80
N ASN A 212 3.55 3.44 7.76
CA ASN A 212 4.20 2.61 8.77
C ASN A 212 3.48 1.27 9.01
N GLY A 213 3.04 0.60 7.94
CA GLY A 213 2.34 -0.68 8.01
C GLY A 213 0.83 -0.58 8.29
N THR A 214 0.29 0.62 8.47
CA THR A 214 -1.16 0.84 8.51
C THR A 214 -1.65 1.30 7.14
N LEU A 215 -2.55 0.54 6.52
CA LEU A 215 -3.18 0.89 5.26
C LEU A 215 -4.31 1.90 5.49
N TYR A 216 -4.19 3.09 4.92
CA TYR A 216 -5.23 4.12 4.86
C TYR A 216 -5.85 4.19 3.46
N PHE A 217 -7.14 4.50 3.38
CA PHE A 217 -7.86 4.62 2.12
C PHE A 217 -9.15 5.44 2.28
N SER A 218 -9.64 5.99 1.17
CA SER A 218 -10.92 6.69 1.10
C SER A 218 -12.02 5.69 0.75
N ALA A 219 -13.10 5.63 1.52
CA ALA A 219 -14.23 4.74 1.23
C ALA A 219 -15.54 5.29 1.80
N GLN A 220 -16.67 4.79 1.29
CA GLN A 220 -17.99 5.28 1.68
C GLN A 220 -18.83 4.24 2.41
N ASN A 221 -19.69 4.72 3.32
CA ASN A 221 -20.82 3.96 3.83
C ASN A 221 -22.13 4.77 3.83
N SER A 222 -23.26 4.09 3.99
CA SER A 222 -24.59 4.73 3.99
C SER A 222 -24.87 5.63 5.20
N ALA A 223 -24.13 5.46 6.30
CA ALA A 223 -24.30 6.25 7.51
C ALA A 223 -23.56 7.60 7.45
N ASN A 224 -22.45 7.66 6.70
CA ASN A 224 -21.44 8.72 6.84
C ASN A 224 -20.79 9.18 5.53
N GLY A 225 -21.33 8.85 4.37
CA GLY A 225 -20.73 9.27 3.10
C GLY A 225 -19.32 8.72 2.91
N ARG A 226 -18.49 9.37 2.06
CA ARG A 226 -17.09 9.00 1.81
C ARG A 226 -16.18 9.68 2.83
N GLU A 227 -15.45 8.86 3.57
CA GLU A 227 -14.59 9.25 4.70
C GLU A 227 -13.23 8.56 4.62
N LEU A 228 -12.34 8.88 5.56
CA LEU A 228 -11.03 8.27 5.69
C LEU A 228 -11.12 7.03 6.57
N TRP A 229 -10.64 5.91 6.04
CA TRP A 229 -10.60 4.62 6.71
C TRP A 229 -9.16 4.15 6.85
N LYS A 230 -8.94 3.29 7.83
CA LYS A 230 -7.71 2.54 8.00
C LYS A 230 -8.02 1.09 8.31
N ILE A 231 -7.08 0.20 8.05
CA ILE A 231 -7.13 -1.14 8.63
C ILE A 231 -6.65 -1.05 10.09
N ASP A 232 -7.48 -1.49 11.04
CA ASP A 232 -7.08 -1.66 12.43
C ASP A 232 -6.06 -2.80 12.52
N PRO A 233 -4.81 -2.52 12.92
CA PRO A 233 -3.76 -3.54 12.96
C PRO A 233 -4.05 -4.65 14.00
N ALA A 234 -4.89 -4.39 15.00
CA ALA A 234 -5.24 -5.41 16.01
C ALA A 234 -6.24 -6.44 15.48
N THR A 235 -7.15 -6.03 14.59
CA THR A 235 -8.29 -6.84 14.16
C THR A 235 -8.28 -7.16 12.67
N GLY A 236 -7.36 -6.57 11.90
CA GLY A 236 -7.33 -6.63 10.43
C GLY A 236 -8.53 -5.95 9.76
N SER A 237 -9.43 -5.34 10.55
CA SER A 237 -10.72 -4.85 10.06
C SER A 237 -10.67 -3.36 9.73
N PRO A 238 -11.42 -2.89 8.72
CA PRO A 238 -11.45 -1.49 8.39
C PRO A 238 -12.23 -0.70 9.45
N VAL A 239 -11.60 0.35 9.96
CA VAL A 239 -12.18 1.29 10.92
C VAL A 239 -12.07 2.70 10.36
N ARG A 240 -13.15 3.48 10.51
CA ARG A 240 -13.12 4.90 10.14
C ARG A 240 -12.21 5.65 11.10
N VAL A 241 -11.43 6.59 10.57
CA VAL A 241 -10.48 7.37 11.37
C VAL A 241 -11.18 8.47 12.17
N THR A 242 -11.84 9.40 11.48
CA THR A 242 -12.60 10.50 12.08
C THR A 242 -13.72 10.85 11.11
N ASP A 243 -14.91 11.16 11.63
CA ASP A 243 -16.01 11.71 10.84
C ASP A 243 -15.74 13.20 10.62
N ILE A 244 -15.09 13.56 9.51
CA ILE A 244 -14.62 14.93 9.29
C ILE A 244 -15.81 15.85 8.97
N GLU A 245 -16.74 15.37 8.14
CA GLU A 245 -18.05 16.00 7.93
C GLU A 245 -19.10 15.24 8.74
N ALA A 246 -19.50 15.80 9.88
CA ALA A 246 -20.37 15.10 10.83
C ALA A 246 -21.72 14.68 10.20
N GLY A 247 -22.12 13.44 10.46
CA GLY A 247 -23.41 12.91 10.02
C GLY A 247 -23.28 12.11 8.73
N ALA A 248 -24.24 12.26 7.81
CA ALA A 248 -24.27 11.54 6.53
C ALA A 248 -23.59 12.30 5.37
N GLY A 249 -22.96 13.45 5.68
CA GLY A 249 -22.17 14.20 4.71
C GLY A 249 -20.89 13.45 4.34
N SER A 250 -20.23 13.88 3.26
CA SER A 250 -19.01 13.25 2.75
C SER A 250 -17.86 14.22 2.86
N SER A 251 -16.79 13.84 3.56
CA SER A 251 -15.55 14.61 3.56
C SER A 251 -14.67 14.37 2.32
N SER A 252 -14.97 13.33 1.55
CA SER A 252 -14.28 12.98 0.29
C SER A 252 -12.75 13.06 0.37
N PRO A 253 -12.08 12.26 1.22
CA PRO A 253 -10.62 12.31 1.32
C PRO A 253 -9.96 11.86 0.03
N GLU A 254 -8.96 12.63 -0.42
CA GLU A 254 -8.26 12.45 -1.68
C GLU A 254 -6.77 12.79 -1.56
N ASN A 255 -5.95 12.30 -2.49
CA ASN A 255 -4.51 12.62 -2.58
C ASN A 255 -3.74 12.21 -1.31
N LEU A 256 -4.11 11.08 -0.71
CA LEU A 256 -3.47 10.53 0.48
C LEU A 256 -1.95 10.38 0.23
N THR A 257 -1.15 11.03 1.07
CA THR A 257 0.30 11.12 0.90
C THR A 257 1.00 10.91 2.24
N ASN A 258 1.80 9.87 2.33
CA ASN A 258 2.66 9.62 3.49
C ASN A 258 3.92 10.50 3.43
N VAL A 259 4.14 11.29 4.48
CA VAL A 259 5.33 12.11 4.68
C VAL A 259 5.95 11.79 6.03
N ASN A 260 7.03 10.99 6.02
CA ASN A 260 7.76 10.56 7.22
C ASN A 260 6.85 9.98 8.32
N GLY A 261 5.87 9.15 7.93
CA GLY A 261 4.96 8.50 8.87
C GLY A 261 3.74 9.34 9.27
N THR A 262 3.60 10.55 8.73
CA THR A 262 2.38 11.36 8.87
C THR A 262 1.62 11.34 7.55
N LEU A 263 0.34 10.94 7.60
CA LEU A 263 -0.54 11.01 6.44
C LEU A 263 -1.08 12.42 6.27
N TYR A 264 -0.92 12.98 5.07
CA TYR A 264 -1.55 14.23 4.63
C TYR A 264 -2.54 13.94 3.50
N PHE A 265 -3.65 14.68 3.45
CA PHE A 265 -4.70 14.46 2.47
C PHE A 265 -5.59 15.70 2.32
N ARG A 266 -6.26 15.82 1.17
CA ARG A 266 -7.37 16.76 0.98
C ARG A 266 -8.61 16.19 1.65
N ALA A 267 -9.38 16.99 2.37
CA ALA A 267 -10.73 16.63 2.80
C ALA A 267 -11.61 17.86 3.01
N TYR A 268 -12.92 17.68 2.86
CA TYR A 268 -13.96 18.69 2.97
C TYR A 268 -14.67 18.63 4.32
N ASN A 269 -15.01 19.80 4.87
CA ASN A 269 -16.15 19.92 5.77
C ASN A 269 -16.91 21.23 5.52
N SER A 270 -18.15 21.29 6.00
CA SER A 270 -19.06 22.43 5.84
C SER A 270 -18.59 23.71 6.52
N THR A 271 -17.61 23.61 7.44
CA THR A 271 -17.05 24.77 8.14
C THR A 271 -15.92 25.44 7.37
N ASN A 272 -15.00 24.67 6.80
CA ASN A 272 -13.74 25.16 6.23
C ASN A 272 -13.60 24.87 4.72
N GLY A 273 -14.58 24.24 4.08
CA GLY A 273 -14.43 23.78 2.70
C GLY A 273 -13.43 22.63 2.59
N ALA A 274 -12.93 22.40 1.37
CA ALA A 274 -11.91 21.40 1.09
C ALA A 274 -10.51 21.99 1.32
N GLU A 275 -9.84 21.44 2.34
CA GLU A 275 -8.58 21.94 2.88
C GLU A 275 -7.58 20.80 3.08
N LEU A 276 -6.39 21.14 3.57
CA LEU A 276 -5.34 20.16 3.87
C LEU A 276 -5.51 19.64 5.28
N TRP A 277 -5.64 18.32 5.40
CA TRP A 277 -5.76 17.60 6.66
C TRP A 277 -4.55 16.69 6.85
N LYS A 278 -4.31 16.32 8.10
CA LYS A 278 -3.34 15.28 8.45
C LYS A 278 -3.86 14.38 9.56
N ILE A 279 -3.27 13.21 9.70
CA ILE A 279 -3.43 12.42 10.90
C ILE A 279 -2.50 12.95 11.98
N ASP A 280 -3.06 13.32 13.12
CA ASP A 280 -2.29 13.64 14.31
C ASP A 280 -1.68 12.35 14.88
N PRO A 281 -0.35 12.19 14.88
CA PRO A 281 0.28 10.97 15.37
C PRO A 281 0.04 10.73 16.86
N ALA A 282 -0.32 11.74 17.65
CA ALA A 282 -0.59 11.58 19.07
C ALA A 282 -1.97 10.96 19.35
N THR A 283 -2.97 11.30 18.54
CA THR A 283 -4.36 10.87 18.76
C THR A 283 -4.85 9.85 17.74
N GLY A 284 -4.17 9.74 16.59
CA GLY A 284 -4.60 8.94 15.45
C GLY A 284 -5.80 9.53 14.70
N ASN A 285 -6.24 10.74 15.06
CA ASN A 285 -7.41 11.40 14.47
C ASN A 285 -7.01 12.35 13.33
N ALA A 286 -7.96 12.62 12.43
CA ALA A 286 -7.80 13.64 11.41
C ALA A 286 -7.88 15.04 12.05
N VAL A 287 -6.92 15.90 11.72
CA VAL A 287 -6.88 17.30 12.15
C VAL A 287 -6.59 18.21 10.95
N LEU A 288 -7.25 19.37 10.91
CA LEU A 288 -7.00 20.39 9.91
C LEU A 288 -5.57 20.92 10.08
N VAL A 289 -4.80 20.99 8.99
CA VAL A 289 -3.45 21.60 9.04
C VAL A 289 -3.59 23.10 9.20
N LYS A 290 -4.36 23.72 8.32
CA LYS A 290 -4.70 25.15 8.35
C LYS A 290 -5.85 25.39 7.39
N ASP A 291 -6.75 26.31 7.74
CA ASP A 291 -7.69 26.91 6.79
C ASP A 291 -6.90 27.90 5.91
N ILE A 292 -6.54 27.48 4.69
CA ILE A 292 -5.74 28.29 3.76
C ILE A 292 -6.62 29.35 3.08
N TYR A 293 -7.91 29.05 2.88
CA TYR A 293 -8.88 29.97 2.28
C TYR A 293 -10.09 30.23 3.19
N PRO A 294 -9.90 31.02 4.27
CA PRO A 294 -10.99 31.35 5.18
C PRO A 294 -12.01 32.28 4.49
N GLY A 295 -13.30 31.95 4.55
CA GLY A 295 -14.35 32.80 3.98
C GLY A 295 -15.76 32.24 4.03
N THR A 296 -16.72 32.96 3.43
CA THR A 296 -18.12 32.52 3.20
C THR A 296 -18.56 32.64 1.73
N THR A 297 -17.64 32.95 0.82
CA THR A 297 -17.95 33.24 -0.60
C THR A 297 -17.66 32.04 -1.49
N SER A 298 -18.73 31.49 -2.06
CA SER A 298 -18.69 30.51 -3.16
C SER A 298 -17.91 31.10 -4.34
N TYR A 299 -16.72 30.54 -4.61
CA TYR A 299 -16.02 30.74 -5.87
C TYR A 299 -16.37 29.57 -6.79
N TYR A 300 -16.73 29.87 -8.03
CA TYR A 300 -17.07 28.87 -9.04
C TYR A 300 -15.77 28.32 -9.63
N ASN A 301 -15.41 27.08 -9.29
CA ASN A 301 -14.22 26.43 -9.83
C ASN A 301 -14.56 25.75 -11.17
N TYR A 302 -13.83 26.09 -12.24
CA TYR A 302 -14.07 25.52 -13.59
C TYR A 302 -13.39 24.15 -13.78
N TYR A 303 -12.55 23.73 -12.84
CA TYR A 303 -11.68 22.56 -12.99
C TYR A 303 -12.05 21.33 -12.14
N SER A 304 -13.20 21.31 -11.46
CA SER A 304 -13.70 20.05 -10.88
C SER A 304 -14.57 19.31 -11.89
N ASP A 305 -14.08 18.15 -12.31
CA ASP A 305 -14.72 17.09 -13.07
C ASP A 305 -15.98 16.49 -12.41
N ASN A 306 -16.43 17.05 -11.29
CA ASN A 306 -17.75 16.84 -10.72
C ASN A 306 -18.35 18.18 -10.24
N TYR A 307 -19.61 18.40 -10.58
CA TYR A 307 -20.38 19.64 -10.50
C TYR A 307 -20.76 20.03 -9.05
N THR A 308 -19.79 20.09 -8.13
CA THR A 308 -19.97 20.52 -6.74
C THR A 308 -19.06 21.71 -6.44
N THR A 309 -19.64 22.91 -6.41
CA THR A 309 -18.93 24.11 -5.95
C THR A 309 -18.84 24.07 -4.43
N TYR A 310 -17.64 23.82 -3.90
CA TYR A 310 -17.37 23.90 -2.48
C TYR A 310 -16.96 25.34 -2.14
N PRO A 311 -17.85 26.18 -1.57
CA PRO A 311 -17.44 27.51 -1.11
C PRO A 311 -16.29 27.39 -0.12
N ASN A 312 -15.36 28.35 -0.14
CA ASN A 312 -14.26 28.46 0.83
C ASN A 312 -13.28 27.29 0.81
N SER A 313 -12.98 26.74 -0.36
CA SER A 313 -11.98 25.67 -0.48
C SER A 313 -10.67 26.18 -1.05
N SER A 314 -9.56 25.88 -0.38
CA SER A 314 -8.23 26.01 -0.98
C SER A 314 -7.94 24.89 -1.99
N ASP A 315 -8.76 23.83 -2.03
CA ASP A 315 -8.66 22.68 -2.93
C ASP A 315 -7.21 22.16 -3.07
N PRO A 316 -6.57 21.69 -1.98
CA PRO A 316 -5.20 21.17 -2.05
C PRO A 316 -5.12 19.97 -2.99
N GLY A 317 -4.15 19.98 -3.91
CA GLY A 317 -3.97 18.91 -4.88
C GLY A 317 -2.51 18.68 -5.23
N ASN A 318 -2.24 17.57 -5.93
CA ASN A 318 -0.89 17.11 -6.28
C ASN A 318 0.05 17.02 -5.06
N LEU A 319 -0.47 16.54 -3.93
CA LEU A 319 0.33 16.32 -2.73
C LEU A 319 1.52 15.40 -3.06
N THR A 320 2.72 15.91 -2.84
CA THR A 320 3.96 15.24 -3.24
C THR A 320 4.98 15.31 -2.12
N ASN A 321 5.41 14.14 -1.63
CA ASN A 321 6.52 14.04 -0.69
C ASN A 321 7.86 14.18 -1.41
N VAL A 322 8.67 15.15 -0.99
CA VAL A 322 10.05 15.34 -1.44
C VAL A 322 10.97 15.39 -0.23
N ASN A 323 11.73 14.32 -0.01
CA ASN A 323 12.67 14.18 1.10
C ASN A 323 12.07 14.55 2.47
N GLY A 324 10.83 14.14 2.73
CA GLY A 324 10.15 14.41 4.01
C GLY A 324 9.48 15.78 4.12
N THR A 325 9.48 16.57 3.05
CA THR A 325 8.71 17.81 2.94
C THR A 325 7.53 17.59 2.01
N LEU A 326 6.32 17.92 2.47
CA LEU A 326 5.14 17.93 1.61
C LEU A 326 5.13 19.18 0.75
N TYR A 327 4.97 19.01 -0.56
CA TYR A 327 4.66 20.06 -1.52
C TYR A 327 3.28 19.81 -2.13
N PHE A 328 2.53 20.87 -2.40
CA PHE A 328 1.17 20.77 -2.93
C PHE A 328 0.73 22.09 -3.59
N ARG A 329 -0.26 22.02 -4.48
CA ARG A 329 -0.96 23.18 -5.04
C ARG A 329 -2.14 23.52 -4.14
N ALA A 330 -2.40 24.80 -3.86
CA ALA A 330 -3.62 25.25 -3.19
C ALA A 330 -3.99 26.69 -3.59
N TYR A 331 -5.29 26.98 -3.55
CA TYR A 331 -5.93 28.26 -3.87
C TYR A 331 -6.02 29.17 -2.66
N ASN A 332 -5.85 30.48 -2.87
CA ASN A 332 -6.37 31.52 -1.99
C ASN A 332 -6.90 32.72 -2.81
N SER A 333 -7.67 33.61 -2.18
CA SER A 333 -8.24 34.78 -2.86
C SER A 333 -7.22 35.83 -3.29
N ALA A 334 -6.04 35.87 -2.66
CA ALA A 334 -5.03 36.89 -2.92
C ALA A 334 -4.21 36.60 -4.19
N ASN A 335 -4.01 35.31 -4.51
CA ASN A 335 -3.07 34.88 -5.53
C ASN A 335 -3.64 33.80 -6.47
N GLY A 336 -4.80 33.23 -6.17
CA GLY A 336 -5.30 32.06 -6.88
C GLY A 336 -4.51 30.80 -6.50
N TYR A 337 -4.33 29.88 -7.44
CA TYR A 337 -3.58 28.64 -7.21
C TYR A 337 -2.07 28.88 -7.25
N GLU A 338 -1.40 28.48 -6.17
CA GLU A 338 0.03 28.64 -5.96
C GLU A 338 0.66 27.35 -5.44
N LEU A 339 1.99 27.32 -5.42
CA LEU A 339 2.77 26.21 -4.87
C LEU A 339 2.95 26.45 -3.37
N TRP A 340 2.74 25.42 -2.58
CA TRP A 340 2.89 25.45 -1.13
C TRP A 340 3.78 24.30 -0.68
N LYS A 341 4.42 24.49 0.47
CA LYS A 341 5.08 23.43 1.21
C LYS A 341 4.67 23.45 2.67
N ILE A 342 4.76 22.33 3.36
CA ILE A 342 4.70 22.31 4.83
C ILE A 342 6.08 22.65 5.36
N ASP A 343 6.18 23.71 6.17
CA ASP A 343 7.38 23.99 6.92
C ASP A 343 7.58 22.90 7.98
N PRO A 344 8.66 22.09 7.90
CA PRO A 344 8.86 20.98 8.83
C PRO A 344 9.09 21.45 10.28
N THR A 345 9.43 22.72 10.49
CA THR A 345 9.65 23.30 11.83
C THR A 345 8.34 23.65 12.51
N THR A 346 7.43 24.29 11.78
CA THR A 346 6.18 24.82 12.34
C THR A 346 4.97 23.95 12.06
N GLY A 347 5.06 23.05 11.08
CA GLY A 347 3.94 22.26 10.57
C GLY A 347 2.93 23.07 9.76
N ASN A 348 3.22 24.35 9.48
CA ASN A 348 2.31 25.24 8.77
C ASN A 348 2.61 25.28 7.26
N PRO A 349 1.59 25.53 6.42
CA PRO A 349 1.80 25.71 5.00
C PRO A 349 2.44 27.08 4.71
N VAL A 350 3.45 27.05 3.84
CA VAL A 350 4.21 28.21 3.36
C VAL A 350 4.11 28.27 1.84
N ARG A 351 3.61 29.39 1.33
CA ARG A 351 3.51 29.65 -0.11
C ARG A 351 4.89 29.90 -0.71
N LEU A 352 5.11 29.41 -1.91
CA LEU A 352 6.30 29.65 -2.72
C LEU A 352 5.89 30.47 -3.94
N GLU A 353 6.37 31.71 -3.99
CA GLU A 353 5.98 32.65 -5.04
C GLU A 353 6.66 32.34 -6.38
N ILE A 354 5.88 32.37 -7.47
CA ILE A 354 6.37 32.25 -8.85
C ILE A 354 5.95 33.48 -9.67
N GLU A 355 4.69 33.91 -9.56
CA GLU A 355 4.13 35.09 -10.25
C GLU A 355 3.54 36.06 -9.23
N ALA A 356 4.04 37.30 -9.21
CA ALA A 356 3.62 38.28 -8.22
C ALA A 356 2.19 38.76 -8.45
N GLY A 357 1.30 38.46 -7.50
CA GLY A 357 -0.07 39.01 -7.48
C GLY A 357 -1.03 38.41 -8.50
N SER A 358 -0.67 37.30 -9.13
CA SER A 358 -1.59 36.48 -9.93
C SER A 358 -1.23 35.00 -9.82
N SER A 359 -2.09 34.12 -10.34
CA SER A 359 -1.92 32.68 -10.16
C SER A 359 -0.84 32.11 -11.07
N SER A 360 0.10 31.39 -10.46
CA SER A 360 1.11 30.59 -11.16
C SER A 360 0.58 29.22 -11.59
N ASN A 361 -0.60 28.81 -11.12
CA ASN A 361 -1.28 27.56 -11.46
C ASN A 361 -0.35 26.33 -11.57
N PRO A 362 0.33 25.94 -10.48
CA PRO A 362 1.29 24.85 -10.54
C PRO A 362 0.58 23.50 -10.64
N GLU A 363 1.08 22.60 -11.49
CA GLU A 363 0.48 21.30 -11.77
C GLU A 363 1.58 20.23 -12.01
N SER A 364 1.19 18.95 -11.97
CA SER A 364 2.09 17.81 -12.25
C SER A 364 3.32 17.75 -11.34
N LEU A 365 3.15 18.07 -10.05
CA LEU A 365 4.22 17.97 -9.05
C LEU A 365 4.79 16.55 -9.02
N THR A 366 6.08 16.43 -9.26
CA THR A 366 6.77 15.15 -9.43
C THR A 366 8.10 15.18 -8.70
N ASN A 367 8.33 14.24 -7.79
CA ASN A 367 9.60 14.06 -7.11
C ASN A 367 10.57 13.27 -8.00
N ILE A 368 11.73 13.85 -8.30
CA ILE A 368 12.82 13.21 -9.02
C ILE A 368 14.08 13.27 -8.16
N ASN A 369 14.45 12.14 -7.55
CA ASN A 369 15.64 12.02 -6.71
C ASN A 369 15.78 13.14 -5.66
N GLY A 370 14.67 13.53 -5.03
CA GLY A 370 14.66 14.57 -3.99
C GLY A 370 14.57 16.00 -4.50
N THR A 371 14.39 16.20 -5.81
CA THR A 371 14.08 17.50 -6.41
C THR A 371 12.64 17.48 -6.90
N LEU A 372 11.83 18.47 -6.50
CA LEU A 372 10.49 18.64 -7.04
C LEU A 372 10.57 19.30 -8.42
N TYR A 373 9.94 18.70 -9.42
CA TYR A 373 9.67 19.29 -10.73
C TYR A 373 8.17 19.46 -10.93
N PHE A 374 7.75 20.52 -11.61
CA PHE A 374 6.34 20.84 -11.82
C PHE A 374 6.17 21.83 -12.97
N ARG A 375 4.97 21.89 -13.55
CA ARG A 375 4.57 22.94 -14.48
C ARG A 375 4.10 24.16 -13.70
N ALA A 376 4.43 25.38 -14.12
CA ALA A 376 3.83 26.61 -13.59
C ALA A 376 3.90 27.75 -14.62
N TYR A 377 2.98 28.71 -14.48
CA TYR A 377 2.83 29.91 -15.29
C TYR A 377 3.52 31.11 -14.67
N ASN A 378 4.13 31.94 -15.51
CA ASN A 378 4.39 33.33 -15.20
C ASN A 378 4.13 34.22 -16.43
N SER A 379 3.96 35.53 -16.22
CA SER A 379 3.60 36.45 -17.31
C SER A 379 4.72 36.66 -18.35
N ALA A 380 5.98 36.40 -17.95
CA ALA A 380 7.14 36.57 -18.81
C ALA A 380 7.39 35.40 -19.78
N ASN A 381 6.98 34.19 -19.40
CA ASN A 381 7.36 32.94 -20.06
C ASN A 381 6.21 31.94 -20.25
N GLY A 382 4.98 32.31 -19.89
CA GLY A 382 3.87 31.35 -19.99
C GLY A 382 4.06 30.14 -19.07
N TYR A 383 3.48 29.00 -19.47
CA TYR A 383 3.60 27.73 -18.75
C TYR A 383 4.86 26.98 -19.14
N GLU A 384 5.78 26.89 -18.18
CA GLU A 384 7.09 26.27 -18.34
C GLU A 384 7.35 25.21 -17.27
N LEU A 385 8.47 24.51 -17.41
CA LEU A 385 8.93 23.54 -16.42
C LEU A 385 9.71 24.27 -15.33
N TRP A 386 9.35 24.01 -14.08
CA TRP A 386 9.98 24.57 -12.90
C TRP A 386 10.50 23.46 -12.01
N LYS A 387 11.45 23.82 -11.16
CA LYS A 387 11.92 22.96 -10.08
C LYS A 387 12.10 23.74 -8.80
N ILE A 388 12.13 23.04 -7.67
CA ILE A 388 12.65 23.62 -6.43
C ILE A 388 14.17 23.57 -6.49
N ASP A 389 14.82 24.72 -6.38
CA ASP A 389 16.27 24.79 -6.20
C ASP A 389 16.63 24.23 -4.82
N PRO A 390 17.41 23.13 -4.72
CA PRO A 390 17.77 22.54 -3.45
C PRO A 390 18.63 23.46 -2.57
N ALA A 391 19.32 24.46 -3.15
CA ALA A 391 20.16 25.38 -2.39
C ALA A 391 19.33 26.44 -1.66
N THR A 392 18.27 26.95 -2.29
CA THR A 392 17.45 28.05 -1.75
C THR A 392 16.09 27.59 -1.22
N GLY A 393 15.61 26.42 -1.65
CA GLY A 393 14.28 25.93 -1.37
C GLY A 393 13.17 26.68 -2.11
N ASN A 394 13.51 27.49 -3.11
CA ASN A 394 12.59 28.32 -3.88
C ASN A 394 12.39 27.78 -5.31
N PRO A 395 11.24 28.08 -5.94
CA PRO A 395 11.01 27.80 -7.35
C PRO A 395 12.03 28.49 -8.26
N VAL A 396 12.60 27.73 -9.18
CA VAL A 396 13.40 28.25 -10.30
C VAL A 396 12.93 27.58 -11.58
N ARG A 397 12.81 28.38 -12.65
CA ARG A 397 12.46 27.83 -13.96
C ARG A 397 13.62 26.96 -14.45
N VAL A 398 13.28 25.85 -15.08
CA VAL A 398 14.21 25.13 -15.96
C VAL A 398 14.44 26.00 -17.22
N THR A 399 15.45 25.69 -18.03
CA THR A 399 15.70 26.42 -19.28
C THR A 399 14.41 26.51 -20.12
N ASP A 400 14.13 27.72 -20.61
CA ASP A 400 12.91 28.08 -21.36
C ASP A 400 12.87 27.32 -22.68
N ILE A 401 11.85 26.49 -22.90
CA ILE A 401 11.74 25.65 -24.11
C ILE A 401 11.15 26.46 -25.27
N GLU A 402 10.15 27.30 -25.00
CA GLU A 402 9.58 28.24 -25.96
C GLU A 402 9.98 29.67 -25.58
N ALA A 403 10.97 30.23 -26.28
CA ALA A 403 11.54 31.51 -25.91
C ALA A 403 10.50 32.66 -25.92
N GLY A 404 10.46 33.43 -24.83
CA GLY A 404 9.58 34.59 -24.70
C GLY A 404 8.28 34.22 -23.99
N PRO A 405 7.17 34.93 -24.20
CA PRO A 405 5.92 34.73 -23.44
C PRO A 405 5.10 33.51 -23.89
N GLY A 406 5.59 32.74 -24.87
CA GLY A 406 4.95 31.50 -25.32
C GLY A 406 5.07 30.42 -24.26
N SER A 407 4.16 29.44 -24.25
CA SER A 407 4.19 28.33 -23.29
C SER A 407 4.67 27.05 -23.95
N SER A 408 5.56 26.32 -23.28
CA SER A 408 5.96 24.97 -23.68
C SER A 408 5.04 23.86 -23.18
N PHE A 409 4.10 24.19 -22.28
CA PHE A 409 3.05 23.29 -21.77
C PHE A 409 3.59 21.91 -21.31
N PRO A 410 4.52 21.87 -20.34
CA PRO A 410 5.06 20.61 -19.85
C PRO A 410 4.00 19.78 -19.13
N TYR A 411 3.70 18.60 -19.64
CA TYR A 411 2.71 17.68 -19.08
C TYR A 411 3.24 16.24 -19.03
N TYR A 412 2.55 15.39 -18.26
CA TYR A 412 2.91 13.98 -18.07
C TYR A 412 4.36 13.81 -17.56
N LEU A 413 4.72 14.57 -16.52
CA LEU A 413 6.02 14.46 -15.87
C LEU A 413 6.14 13.05 -15.26
N THR A 414 7.10 12.27 -15.76
CA THR A 414 7.29 10.87 -15.36
C THR A 414 8.75 10.61 -15.00
N ASN A 415 8.98 10.07 -13.81
CA ASN A 415 10.29 9.63 -13.36
C ASN A 415 10.62 8.25 -13.94
N VAL A 416 11.75 8.14 -14.63
CA VAL A 416 12.29 6.87 -15.13
C VAL A 416 13.74 6.76 -14.67
N ASN A 417 13.97 5.97 -13.62
CA ASN A 417 15.30 5.75 -13.04
C ASN A 417 16.07 7.06 -12.73
N GLY A 418 15.37 8.09 -12.25
CA GLY A 418 15.97 9.38 -11.91
C GLY A 418 16.08 10.37 -13.07
N THR A 419 15.66 9.99 -14.27
CA THR A 419 15.53 10.90 -15.42
C THR A 419 14.07 11.33 -15.53
N LEU A 420 13.83 12.64 -15.57
CA LEU A 420 12.50 13.18 -15.81
C LEU A 420 12.21 13.18 -17.32
N TYR A 421 11.15 12.48 -17.73
CA TYR A 421 10.57 12.55 -19.07
C TYR A 421 9.24 13.29 -19.02
N PHE A 422 8.93 14.06 -20.06
CA PHE A 422 7.70 14.86 -20.13
C PHE A 422 7.37 15.23 -21.58
N ARG A 423 6.12 15.59 -21.84
CA ARG A 423 5.68 16.21 -23.10
C ARG A 423 5.89 17.71 -23.01
N ALA A 424 6.45 18.35 -24.03
CA ALA A 424 6.50 19.81 -24.18
C ALA A 424 6.53 20.22 -25.64
N THR A 425 6.25 21.50 -25.92
CA THR A 425 6.21 22.07 -27.27
C THR A 425 7.10 23.29 -27.45
N ASN A 426 7.52 23.52 -28.69
CA ASN A 426 8.03 24.81 -29.16
C ASN A 426 7.52 25.09 -30.58
N SER A 427 7.70 26.33 -31.03
CA SER A 427 7.26 26.80 -32.35
C SER A 427 7.92 26.07 -33.54
N ALA A 428 9.05 25.41 -33.34
CA ALA A 428 9.74 24.66 -34.38
C ALA A 428 9.24 23.21 -34.52
N ASN A 429 8.72 22.61 -33.45
CA ASN A 429 8.60 21.15 -33.35
C ASN A 429 7.28 20.63 -32.77
N GLY A 430 6.33 21.48 -32.39
CA GLY A 430 5.08 20.99 -31.80
C GLY A 430 5.30 20.18 -30.53
N TYR A 431 4.28 19.43 -30.08
CA TYR A 431 4.36 18.61 -28.87
C TYR A 431 5.17 17.34 -29.10
N GLU A 432 6.28 17.21 -28.37
CA GLU A 432 7.23 16.11 -28.49
C GLU A 432 7.65 15.57 -27.12
N LEU A 433 8.41 14.47 -27.12
CA LEU A 433 9.00 13.88 -25.92
C LEU A 433 10.31 14.59 -25.55
N TRP A 434 10.34 15.12 -24.34
CA TRP A 434 11.50 15.75 -23.74
C TRP A 434 11.97 14.99 -22.51
N LYS A 435 13.25 15.17 -22.19
CA LYS A 435 13.82 14.73 -20.91
C LYS A 435 14.73 15.80 -20.34
N ILE A 436 14.95 15.76 -19.04
CA ILE A 436 16.07 16.48 -18.44
C ILE A 436 17.35 15.70 -18.69
N ASP A 437 18.32 16.32 -19.35
CA ASP A 437 19.66 15.79 -19.46
C ASP A 437 20.32 15.82 -18.06
N PRO A 438 20.65 14.65 -17.47
CA PRO A 438 21.23 14.60 -16.13
C PRO A 438 22.61 15.27 -16.04
N ALA A 439 23.33 15.43 -17.15
CA ALA A 439 24.65 16.06 -17.16
C ALA A 439 24.56 17.59 -17.05
N THR A 440 23.56 18.19 -17.69
CA THR A 440 23.43 19.65 -17.79
C THR A 440 22.28 20.21 -16.96
N GLY A 441 21.31 19.37 -16.57
CA GLY A 441 20.06 19.80 -15.95
C GLY A 441 19.11 20.51 -16.91
N ASN A 442 19.40 20.51 -18.21
CA ASN A 442 18.62 21.18 -19.23
C ASN A 442 17.64 20.24 -19.94
N PRO A 443 16.51 20.75 -20.44
CA PRO A 443 15.59 19.97 -21.24
C PRO A 443 16.21 19.70 -22.61
N VAL A 444 16.20 18.44 -23.01
CA VAL A 444 16.60 17.98 -24.34
C VAL A 444 15.50 17.11 -24.93
N ARG A 445 15.16 17.35 -26.19
CA ARG A 445 14.23 16.49 -26.92
C ARG A 445 14.87 15.13 -27.15
N VAL A 446 14.14 14.05 -26.94
CA VAL A 446 14.67 12.69 -27.06
C VAL A 446 14.91 12.34 -28.53
N THR A 447 13.88 12.40 -29.36
CA THR A 447 13.91 12.32 -30.83
C THR A 447 12.56 12.81 -31.34
N ASP A 448 12.55 13.47 -32.50
CA ASP A 448 11.32 13.93 -33.16
C ASP A 448 10.51 12.74 -33.67
N ILE A 449 9.37 12.44 -33.04
CA ILE A 449 8.53 11.29 -33.43
C ILE A 449 7.68 11.66 -34.66
N GLU A 450 7.15 12.89 -34.68
CA GLU A 450 6.54 13.49 -35.87
C GLU A 450 7.48 14.55 -36.43
N ALA A 451 8.03 14.33 -37.63
CA ALA A 451 9.04 15.22 -38.17
C ALA A 451 8.49 16.62 -38.50
N GLY A 452 9.21 17.66 -38.10
CA GLY A 452 8.89 19.06 -38.45
C GLY A 452 7.96 19.72 -37.43
N PRO A 453 7.04 20.61 -37.83
CA PRO A 453 6.16 21.34 -36.90
C PRO A 453 4.93 20.53 -36.44
N GLY A 454 4.84 19.25 -36.82
CA GLY A 454 3.77 18.36 -36.38
C GLY A 454 3.85 18.08 -34.88
N SER A 455 2.81 17.46 -34.30
CA SER A 455 2.81 17.06 -32.89
C SER A 455 2.62 15.56 -32.81
N SER A 456 3.39 14.89 -31.96
CA SER A 456 3.25 13.46 -31.72
C SER A 456 2.22 13.09 -30.65
N ASP A 457 1.41 14.07 -30.19
CA ASP A 457 0.27 13.90 -29.27
C ASP A 457 0.54 12.92 -28.11
N LEU A 458 1.71 13.03 -27.48
CA LEU A 458 2.11 12.12 -26.42
C LEU A 458 1.13 12.12 -25.26
N THR A 459 0.76 10.92 -24.82
CA THR A 459 -0.08 10.69 -23.64
C THR A 459 0.39 9.45 -22.88
N SER A 460 -0.05 9.31 -21.62
CA SER A 460 0.10 8.07 -20.83
C SER A 460 1.53 7.61 -20.58
N LEU A 461 2.46 8.55 -20.34
CA LEU A 461 3.85 8.24 -20.02
C LEU A 461 3.94 7.41 -18.73
N THR A 462 4.36 6.15 -18.86
CA THR A 462 4.34 5.15 -17.80
C THR A 462 5.72 4.50 -17.65
N ASN A 463 6.28 4.55 -16.45
CA ASN A 463 7.51 3.82 -16.14
C ASN A 463 7.17 2.38 -15.75
N VAL A 464 7.70 1.40 -16.48
CA VAL A 464 7.61 -0.03 -16.16
C VAL A 464 9.02 -0.58 -16.02
N ASN A 465 9.42 -0.91 -14.79
CA ASN A 465 10.73 -1.49 -14.47
C ASN A 465 11.92 -0.71 -15.09
N GLY A 466 11.85 0.63 -15.10
CA GLY A 466 12.91 1.49 -15.62
C GLY A 466 12.87 1.75 -17.12
N THR A 467 11.83 1.26 -17.82
CA THR A 467 11.57 1.56 -19.23
C THR A 467 10.34 2.45 -19.34
N LEU A 468 10.45 3.54 -20.08
CA LEU A 468 9.31 4.41 -20.37
C LEU A 468 8.48 3.82 -21.50
N TYR A 469 7.17 3.67 -21.28
CA TYR A 469 6.16 3.35 -22.27
C TYR A 469 5.19 4.52 -22.42
N PHE A 470 4.69 4.76 -23.63
CA PHE A 470 3.78 5.88 -23.90
C PHE A 470 3.03 5.69 -25.22
N ARG A 471 1.91 6.39 -25.36
CA ARG A 471 1.20 6.52 -26.63
C ARG A 471 1.72 7.74 -27.37
N ALA A 472 2.00 7.60 -28.66
CA ALA A 472 2.36 8.72 -29.54
C ALA A 472 1.84 8.49 -30.96
N THR A 473 1.61 9.58 -31.68
CA THR A 473 1.10 9.61 -33.05
C THR A 473 2.18 10.06 -34.02
N ASN A 474 2.22 9.46 -35.21
CA ASN A 474 2.92 10.06 -36.35
C ASN A 474 2.13 9.89 -37.65
N SER A 475 2.45 10.70 -38.66
CA SER A 475 1.79 10.71 -39.96
C SER A 475 1.96 9.42 -40.75
N ALA A 476 3.00 8.64 -40.46
CA ALA A 476 3.27 7.37 -41.12
C ALA A 476 2.40 6.20 -40.60
N ASN A 477 2.09 6.18 -39.30
CA ASN A 477 1.51 5.00 -38.64
C ASN A 477 0.26 5.32 -37.78
N GLY A 478 -0.11 6.59 -37.62
CA GLY A 478 -1.16 6.97 -36.67
C GLY A 478 -0.70 6.83 -35.21
N SER A 479 -1.65 6.62 -34.30
CA SER A 479 -1.39 6.44 -32.86
C SER A 479 -0.93 5.02 -32.55
N GLU A 480 0.19 4.91 -31.85
CA GLU A 480 0.84 3.63 -31.55
C GLU A 480 1.40 3.60 -30.13
N LEU A 481 1.71 2.41 -29.63
CA LEU A 481 2.43 2.21 -28.37
C LEU A 481 3.93 2.32 -28.65
N TRP A 482 4.64 3.04 -27.80
CA TRP A 482 6.07 3.25 -27.91
C TRP A 482 6.74 2.93 -26.59
N LYS A 483 8.03 2.57 -26.67
CA LYS A 483 8.92 2.55 -25.53
C LYS A 483 10.21 3.31 -25.82
N ILE A 484 10.88 3.79 -24.79
CA ILE A 484 12.28 4.18 -24.92
C ILE A 484 13.15 2.93 -24.88
N ASP A 485 13.96 2.70 -25.91
CA ASP A 485 14.99 1.68 -25.88
C ASP A 485 16.07 2.06 -24.87
N PRO A 486 16.30 1.27 -23.82
CA PRO A 486 17.30 1.60 -22.79
C PRO A 486 18.74 1.61 -23.32
N ALA A 487 19.03 0.93 -24.43
CA ALA A 487 20.38 0.90 -25.01
C ALA A 487 20.71 2.16 -25.81
N THR A 488 19.74 2.67 -26.58
CA THR A 488 19.95 3.82 -27.49
C THR A 488 19.40 5.12 -26.93
N GLY A 489 18.44 5.05 -26.00
CA GLY A 489 17.68 6.19 -25.51
C GLY A 489 16.62 6.70 -26.48
N ASN A 490 16.37 6.00 -27.60
CA ASN A 490 15.45 6.43 -28.64
C ASN A 490 14.07 5.76 -28.53
N PRO A 491 13.00 6.41 -29.01
CA PRO A 491 11.68 5.79 -29.14
C PRO A 491 11.69 4.61 -30.11
N VAL A 492 11.10 3.49 -29.68
CA VAL A 492 10.85 2.31 -30.50
C VAL A 492 9.37 1.99 -30.44
N ARG A 493 8.73 1.97 -31.61
CA ARG A 493 7.33 1.56 -31.76
C ARG A 493 7.17 0.09 -31.41
N LEU A 494 6.11 -0.22 -30.67
CA LEU A 494 5.66 -1.57 -30.37
C LEU A 494 4.35 -1.79 -31.14
N GLU A 495 4.41 -2.60 -32.20
CA GLU A 495 3.21 -2.94 -32.95
C GLU A 495 2.30 -3.86 -32.12
N ILE A 496 1.06 -3.42 -31.92
CA ILE A 496 -0.01 -4.25 -31.35
C ILE A 496 -0.73 -5.02 -32.46
N GLU A 497 -0.89 -4.40 -33.63
CA GLU A 497 -1.39 -5.03 -34.86
C GLU A 497 -0.33 -4.96 -35.96
N ALA A 498 -0.10 -6.05 -36.68
CA ALA A 498 0.89 -6.08 -37.76
C ALA A 498 0.43 -5.21 -38.95
N GLY A 499 1.23 -4.21 -39.35
CA GLY A 499 0.97 -3.36 -40.51
C GLY A 499 1.24 -1.87 -40.30
N THR A 500 0.75 -1.03 -41.21
CA THR A 500 0.90 0.44 -41.16
C THR A 500 -0.35 1.15 -40.62
N GLY A 501 -1.29 0.40 -40.04
CA GLY A 501 -2.53 0.94 -39.49
C GLY A 501 -2.31 1.53 -38.09
N SER A 502 -3.13 2.51 -37.73
CA SER A 502 -3.18 3.06 -36.37
C SER A 502 -3.81 2.06 -35.41
N SER A 503 -3.28 1.99 -34.19
CA SER A 503 -3.87 1.28 -33.05
C SER A 503 -4.51 2.26 -32.04
N SER A 504 -5.20 1.72 -31.03
CA SER A 504 -5.74 2.47 -29.87
C SER A 504 -5.19 1.88 -28.56
N PRO A 505 -3.87 2.03 -28.31
CA PRO A 505 -3.17 1.46 -27.15
C PRO A 505 -3.47 2.17 -25.83
#